data_AF-A0A3A0AA18-F1
#
_entry.id   AF-A0A3A0AA18-F1
#
_cell.length_a   1.000
_cell.length_b   1.000
_cell.length_c   1.000
_cell.angle_alpha   90.00
_cell.angle_beta   90.00
_cell.angle_gamma   90.00
#
_symmetry.space_group_name_H-M   'P 1'
#
loop_
_entity.id
_entity.type
_entity.pdbx_description
1 polymer ?
#
loop_
_entity_poly.entity_id
_entity_poly.type
_entity_poly.pdbx_seq_one_letter_code
_entity_poly.pdbx_strand_id
1 'polypeptide(L)'
;MDKQQARNHIKEILDKPFDQERFTHFVRNLLNDIEPRDNHYRGISLWEAYREHVSQYWRIGRYTDPDGETLDILIVETKSLAKLERARTSLRNFVVRHLKQFEKEAALVAFYAREDNGVDWRFSFVKIEQEAEQDEKGKVRLRSVLSPAKRYSYLVGPYEHSYTAQNQLLPLLERDYANPTVAELEAAFSVEKVTDEFFEQYKELYLKLSEHLSREPSVQAILARANLDVTRFTKKLLGQIVFLYFVQKKGWLGVPPDGQWGEGNRRFLRTLFDQAASNNKNFYTESLQYLFYEALAQKRVDAFYPRFNCKIPFLNGGLFEADYDWRNERLTIPNELFSNDERNKAGDRGTGILDVFDRYNFIIKEDEPLEKEVAVDPEMLGKVFENMLEIAERKSKGAFYTPREIVHYMCQESLIHYLDNALNGDAATYRVIQREFERLYDPRHPVRNRLETLDSVEVVRIIQESLK
;
A
#
# COMPACT_ATOMS: atom_id res chain seq x y z
N MET A 1 14.63 -4.59 27.08
CA MET A 1 13.34 -5.30 27.13
C MET A 1 13.51 -6.64 26.40
N ASP A 2 12.93 -7.75 26.87
CA ASP A 2 13.04 -9.04 26.14
C ASP A 2 12.26 -9.02 24.82
N LYS A 3 12.70 -9.78 23.81
CA LYS A 3 12.13 -9.84 22.46
C LYS A 3 10.63 -10.11 22.45
N GLN A 4 10.15 -11.02 23.29
CA GLN A 4 8.73 -11.35 23.33
C GLN A 4 7.91 -10.22 23.98
N GLN A 5 8.47 -9.56 24.99
CA GLN A 5 7.83 -8.40 25.63
C GLN A 5 7.76 -7.23 24.66
N ALA A 6 8.83 -6.97 23.91
CA ALA A 6 8.89 -5.92 22.89
C ALA A 6 7.84 -6.14 21.78
N ARG A 7 7.75 -7.37 21.25
CA ARG A 7 6.72 -7.74 20.26
C ARG A 7 5.31 -7.57 20.80
N ASN A 8 5.06 -8.00 22.04
CA ASN A 8 3.74 -7.83 22.67
C ASN A 8 3.42 -6.35 22.87
N HIS A 9 4.41 -5.53 23.27
CA HIS A 9 4.22 -4.10 23.45
C HIS A 9 3.83 -3.41 22.13
N ILE A 10 4.52 -3.72 21.03
CA ILE A 10 4.17 -3.19 19.71
C ILE A 10 2.74 -3.59 19.33
N LYS A 11 2.35 -4.86 19.52
CA LYS A 11 0.99 -5.33 19.23
C LYS A 11 -0.09 -4.63 20.06
N GLU A 12 0.17 -4.43 21.35
CA GLU A 12 -0.77 -3.76 22.26
C GLU A 12 -1.07 -2.31 21.88
N ILE A 13 -0.23 -1.72 21.03
CA ILE A 13 -0.38 -0.34 20.55
C ILE A 13 -0.83 -0.32 19.09
N LEU A 14 -0.14 -1.04 18.20
CA LEU A 14 -0.37 -0.99 16.76
C LEU A 14 -1.54 -1.85 16.28
N ASP A 15 -1.97 -2.88 17.02
CA ASP A 15 -3.17 -3.67 16.68
C ASP A 15 -4.44 -3.12 17.38
N LYS A 16 -4.37 -1.92 17.95
CA LYS A 16 -5.45 -1.29 18.72
C LYS A 16 -5.84 0.07 18.12
N PRO A 17 -7.07 0.54 18.39
CA PRO A 17 -7.43 1.91 18.08
C PRO A 17 -6.47 2.89 18.77
N PHE A 18 -6.25 4.02 18.11
CA PHE A 18 -5.35 5.06 18.58
C PHE A 18 -5.72 5.51 20.00
N ASP A 19 -4.72 5.60 20.85
CA ASP A 19 -4.83 6.13 22.19
C ASP A 19 -3.58 6.94 22.51
N GLN A 20 -3.79 8.17 22.97
CA GLN A 20 -2.72 9.13 23.17
C GLN A 20 -1.75 8.71 24.29
N GLU A 21 -2.24 8.09 25.37
CA GLU A 21 -1.40 7.67 26.48
C GLU A 21 -0.55 6.46 26.08
N ARG A 22 -1.16 5.46 25.44
CA ARG A 22 -0.46 4.29 24.89
C ARG A 22 0.60 4.70 23.88
N PHE A 23 0.27 5.62 22.96
CA PHE A 23 1.23 6.13 21.98
C PHE A 23 2.38 6.90 22.65
N THR A 24 2.08 7.75 23.63
CA THR A 24 3.14 8.49 24.35
C THR A 24 4.09 7.55 25.09
N HIS A 25 3.55 6.52 25.74
CA HIS A 25 4.35 5.48 26.39
C HIS A 25 5.20 4.69 25.39
N PHE A 26 4.61 4.32 24.25
CA PHE A 26 5.30 3.63 23.17
C PHE A 26 6.54 4.39 22.68
N VAL A 27 6.38 5.66 22.32
CA VAL A 27 7.47 6.46 21.76
C VAL A 27 8.57 6.67 22.81
N ARG A 28 8.21 6.81 24.11
CA ARG A 28 9.20 6.86 25.20
C ARG A 28 10.06 5.60 25.26
N ASN A 29 9.46 4.42 25.13
CA ASN A 29 10.23 3.17 25.07
C ASN A 29 11.02 3.02 23.76
N LEU A 30 10.54 3.60 22.67
CA LEU A 30 11.21 3.54 21.38
C LEU A 30 12.47 4.42 21.33
N LEU A 31 12.45 5.58 21.98
CA LEU A 31 13.52 6.59 21.92
C LEU A 31 14.36 6.69 23.19
N ASN A 32 13.94 6.03 24.27
CA ASN A 32 14.45 6.09 25.64
C ASN A 32 14.32 7.48 26.29
N ASP A 33 14.95 8.52 25.73
CA ASP A 33 15.10 9.85 26.35
C ASP A 33 14.38 10.95 25.56
N ILE A 34 13.14 11.27 25.94
CA ILE A 34 12.34 12.32 25.31
C ILE A 34 12.19 13.51 26.25
N GLU A 35 12.45 14.72 25.76
CA GLU A 35 12.08 15.96 26.43
C GLU A 35 10.56 16.18 26.24
N PRO A 36 9.72 16.11 27.30
CA PRO A 36 8.28 16.24 27.17
C PRO A 36 7.87 17.65 26.72
N ARG A 37 6.79 17.71 25.95
CA ARG A 37 6.14 18.96 25.50
C ARG A 37 4.63 18.81 25.69
N ASP A 38 3.96 19.89 26.06
CA ASP A 38 2.51 19.90 26.30
C ASP A 38 1.78 20.88 25.36
N ASN A 39 2.35 21.14 24.17
CA ASN A 39 1.75 22.08 23.23
C ASN A 39 0.54 21.45 22.55
N HIS A 40 -0.57 22.18 22.53
CA HIS A 40 -1.81 21.80 21.86
C HIS A 40 -2.32 22.95 20.98
N TYR A 41 -2.66 22.64 19.74
CA TYR A 41 -3.08 23.62 18.75
C TYR A 41 -4.41 23.21 18.12
N ARG A 42 -5.36 24.14 18.05
CA ARG A 42 -6.71 23.95 17.49
C ARG A 42 -7.30 25.25 16.97
N GLY A 43 -8.22 25.16 16.02
CA GLY A 43 -8.94 26.32 15.49
C GLY A 43 -8.00 27.35 14.84
N ILE A 44 -7.99 28.58 15.34
CA ILE A 44 -7.23 29.69 14.75
C ILE A 44 -5.71 29.48 14.85
N SER A 45 -5.24 28.72 15.84
CA SER A 45 -3.81 28.42 15.98
C SER A 45 -3.29 27.43 14.92
N LEU A 46 -4.18 26.82 14.13
CA LEU A 46 -3.81 26.06 12.94
C LEU A 46 -3.60 27.00 11.76
N TRP A 47 -2.61 26.69 10.91
CA TRP A 47 -2.43 27.40 9.65
C TRP A 47 -3.65 27.22 8.75
N GLU A 48 -4.13 28.33 8.19
CA GLU A 48 -5.38 28.42 7.45
C GLU A 48 -5.51 27.36 6.34
N ALA A 49 -4.44 27.17 5.56
CA ALA A 49 -4.37 26.21 4.45
C ALA A 49 -4.63 24.75 4.86
N TYR A 50 -4.52 24.39 6.14
CA TYR A 50 -4.71 23.00 6.61
C TYR A 50 -5.95 22.79 7.47
N ARG A 51 -6.74 23.84 7.75
CA ARG A 51 -7.93 23.74 8.63
C ARG A 51 -9.04 22.84 8.08
N GLU A 52 -9.06 22.60 6.76
CA GLU A 52 -9.97 21.66 6.12
C GLU A 52 -9.55 20.18 6.27
N HIS A 53 -8.31 19.94 6.67
CA HIS A 53 -7.71 18.61 6.76
C HIS A 53 -7.44 18.18 8.20
N VAL A 54 -6.95 19.11 9.04
CA VAL A 54 -6.56 18.89 10.44
C VAL A 54 -7.54 19.59 11.37
N SER A 55 -8.04 18.88 12.37
CA SER A 55 -8.90 19.45 13.42
C SER A 55 -8.09 20.05 14.57
N GLN A 56 -7.01 19.36 14.97
CA GLN A 56 -6.08 19.76 16.03
C GLN A 56 -4.81 18.92 15.99
N TYR A 57 -3.74 19.38 16.65
CA TYR A 57 -2.53 18.60 16.84
C TYR A 57 -1.81 18.93 18.15
N TRP A 58 -0.99 17.99 18.61
CA TRP A 58 -0.16 18.09 19.79
C TRP A 58 1.31 17.89 19.41
N ARG A 59 2.20 18.63 20.06
CA ARG A 59 3.63 18.32 20.13
C ARG A 59 3.87 17.77 21.52
N ILE A 60 4.07 16.46 21.61
CA ILE A 60 4.14 15.73 22.90
C ILE A 60 5.58 15.53 23.40
N GLY A 61 6.56 15.73 22.52
CA GLY A 61 7.95 15.63 22.90
C GLY A 61 8.92 16.10 21.82
N ARG A 62 10.17 16.27 22.26
CA ARG A 62 11.34 16.46 21.42
C ARG A 62 12.36 15.39 21.76
N TYR A 63 12.97 14.83 20.74
CA TYR A 63 14.09 13.90 20.88
C TYR A 63 15.34 14.49 20.24
N THR A 64 16.48 14.25 20.86
CA THR A 64 17.82 14.57 20.33
C THR A 64 18.59 13.28 20.34
N ASP A 65 19.08 12.86 19.18
CA ASP A 65 19.81 11.61 19.05
C ASP A 65 21.28 11.75 19.49
N PRO A 66 22.05 10.64 19.55
CA PRO A 66 23.46 10.68 19.94
C PRO A 66 24.36 11.55 19.04
N ASP A 67 23.96 11.76 17.78
CA ASP A 67 24.70 12.55 16.79
C ASP A 67 24.31 14.05 16.84
N GLY A 68 23.31 14.39 17.66
CA GLY A 68 22.80 15.75 17.85
C GLY A 68 21.69 16.14 16.87
N GLU A 69 21.22 15.23 16.02
CA GLU A 69 20.04 15.45 15.19
C GLU A 69 18.78 15.49 16.07
N THR A 70 17.80 16.31 15.68
CA THR A 70 16.60 16.50 16.50
C THR A 70 15.33 16.22 15.73
N LEU A 71 14.40 15.53 16.39
CA LEU A 71 13.06 15.27 15.85
C LEU A 71 11.98 15.68 16.85
N ASP A 72 10.81 16.02 16.32
CA ASP A 72 9.60 16.26 17.12
C ASP A 72 8.66 15.05 17.09
N ILE A 73 7.93 14.85 18.19
CA ILE A 73 6.90 13.82 18.29
C ILE A 73 5.55 14.50 18.30
N LEU A 74 4.72 14.16 17.31
CA LEU A 74 3.45 14.80 17.03
C LEU A 74 2.29 13.81 17.10
N ILE A 75 1.14 14.31 17.51
CA ILE A 75 -0.16 13.65 17.34
C ILE A 75 -1.03 14.60 16.53
N VAL A 76 -1.62 14.12 15.44
CA VAL A 76 -2.44 14.92 14.52
C VAL A 76 -3.82 14.28 14.36
N GLU A 77 -4.85 15.01 14.76
CA GLU A 77 -6.24 14.62 14.52
C GLU A 77 -6.71 15.21 13.19
N THR A 78 -7.22 14.35 12.31
CA THR A 78 -7.77 14.73 11.01
C THR A 78 -9.27 15.01 11.11
N LYS A 79 -9.79 15.83 10.19
CA LYS A 79 -11.20 16.23 10.16
C LYS A 79 -12.18 15.08 9.88
N SER A 80 -11.76 14.07 9.12
CA SER A 80 -12.58 12.91 8.76
C SER A 80 -11.69 11.74 8.37
N LEU A 81 -12.26 10.53 8.38
CA LEU A 81 -11.58 9.31 7.94
C LEU A 81 -11.12 9.43 6.48
N ALA A 82 -11.96 10.03 5.62
CA ALA A 82 -11.61 10.28 4.23
C ALA A 82 -10.37 11.20 4.08
N LYS A 83 -10.17 12.16 4.98
CA LYS A 83 -8.97 13.02 4.97
C LYS A 83 -7.74 12.24 5.42
N LEU A 84 -7.87 11.37 6.43
CA LEU A 84 -6.79 10.49 6.87
C LEU A 84 -6.30 9.57 5.74
N GLU A 85 -7.22 9.04 4.93
CA GLU A 85 -6.90 8.13 3.81
C GLU A 85 -6.39 8.83 2.55
N ARG A 86 -6.99 9.98 2.20
CA ARG A 86 -6.84 10.58 0.85
C ARG A 86 -5.95 11.82 0.84
N ALA A 87 -5.82 12.55 1.94
CA ALA A 87 -5.10 13.83 1.98
C ALA A 87 -3.61 13.66 2.32
N ARG A 88 -2.93 12.64 1.77
CA ARG A 88 -1.55 12.27 2.13
C ARG A 88 -0.58 13.44 1.96
N THR A 89 -0.57 14.06 0.77
CA THR A 89 0.27 15.23 0.46
C THR A 89 -0.01 16.41 1.39
N SER A 90 -1.28 16.71 1.68
CA SER A 90 -1.65 17.80 2.60
C SER A 90 -1.18 17.53 4.03
N LEU A 91 -1.28 16.28 4.51
CA LEU A 91 -0.84 15.88 5.84
C LEU A 91 0.69 15.91 5.98
N ARG A 92 1.44 15.49 4.94
CA ARG A 92 2.89 15.69 4.91
C ARG A 92 3.24 17.16 4.92
N ASN A 93 2.64 17.96 4.05
CA ASN A 93 2.93 19.39 3.96
C ASN A 93 2.61 20.13 5.26
N PHE A 94 1.58 19.68 5.99
CA PHE A 94 1.30 20.15 7.35
C PHE A 94 2.47 19.88 8.31
N VAL A 95 3.02 18.66 8.32
CA VAL A 95 4.20 18.33 9.16
C VAL A 95 5.42 19.10 8.70
N VAL A 96 5.66 19.25 7.40
CA VAL A 96 6.76 20.09 6.88
C VAL A 96 6.64 21.53 7.33
N ARG A 97 5.41 22.07 7.36
CA ARG A 97 5.16 23.43 7.86
C ARG A 97 5.50 23.54 9.34
N HIS A 98 5.16 22.54 10.15
CA HIS A 98 5.58 22.44 11.55
C HIS A 98 7.10 22.42 11.66
N LEU A 99 7.77 21.49 10.99
CA LEU A 99 9.22 21.32 11.05
C LEU A 99 9.97 22.61 10.71
N LYS A 100 9.54 23.33 9.66
CA LYS A 100 10.11 24.64 9.31
C LYS A 100 9.89 25.71 10.37
N GLN A 101 8.72 25.74 11.01
CA GLN A 101 8.42 26.73 12.05
C GLN A 101 9.22 26.51 13.33
N PHE A 102 9.53 25.26 13.67
CA PHE A 102 10.24 24.90 14.90
C PHE A 102 11.72 24.54 14.68
N GLU A 103 12.25 24.80 13.47
CA GLU A 103 13.64 24.53 13.08
C GLU A 103 14.04 23.07 13.37
N LYS A 104 13.27 22.15 12.81
CA LYS A 104 13.45 20.70 12.90
C LYS A 104 13.56 20.08 11.52
N GLU A 105 14.22 18.93 11.47
CA GLU A 105 14.48 18.21 10.23
C GLU A 105 13.62 16.96 10.10
N ALA A 106 13.21 16.34 11.22
CA ALA A 106 12.38 15.15 11.23
C ALA A 106 11.27 15.18 12.28
N ALA A 107 10.23 14.36 12.08
CA ALA A 107 9.20 14.10 13.06
C ALA A 107 8.69 12.65 13.02
N LEU A 108 8.34 12.12 14.19
CA LEU A 108 7.47 10.97 14.35
C LEU A 108 6.05 11.46 14.61
N VAL A 109 5.08 10.94 13.85
CA VAL A 109 3.71 11.47 13.83
C VAL A 109 2.69 10.35 13.91
N ALA A 110 1.77 10.44 14.86
CA ALA A 110 0.54 9.64 14.83
C ALA A 110 -0.59 10.45 14.20
N PHE A 111 -1.15 9.96 13.10
CA PHE A 111 -2.35 10.53 12.47
C PHE A 111 -3.57 9.64 12.73
N TYR A 112 -4.66 10.23 13.22
CA TYR A 112 -5.91 9.50 13.43
C TYR A 112 -7.12 10.36 13.03
N ALA A 113 -8.28 9.75 12.87
CA ALA A 113 -9.55 10.43 12.66
C ALA A 113 -10.42 10.27 13.91
N ARG A 114 -11.18 11.31 14.24
CA ARG A 114 -12.15 11.23 15.34
C ARG A 114 -13.43 10.50 14.93
N GLU A 115 -13.76 10.54 13.64
CA GLU A 115 -15.00 9.99 13.08
C GLU A 115 -15.18 8.50 13.38
N ASP A 116 -14.10 7.73 13.35
CA ASP A 116 -14.06 6.30 13.68
C ASP A 116 -13.43 6.03 15.06
N ASN A 117 -13.20 7.07 15.88
CA ASN A 117 -12.43 6.98 17.12
C ASN A 117 -11.02 6.40 16.95
N GLY A 118 -10.37 6.65 15.81
CA GLY A 118 -9.01 6.21 15.54
C GLY A 118 -8.88 4.70 15.44
N VAL A 119 -9.92 4.00 14.98
CA VAL A 119 -9.87 2.55 14.71
C VAL A 119 -8.68 2.26 13.82
N ASP A 120 -8.58 2.93 12.68
CA ASP A 120 -7.38 2.89 11.85
C ASP A 120 -6.60 4.20 12.02
N TRP A 121 -5.29 4.09 12.20
CA TRP A 121 -4.41 5.23 12.36
C TRP A 121 -3.08 4.99 11.67
N ARG A 122 -2.31 6.06 11.47
CA ARG A 122 -1.01 6.00 10.78
C ARG A 122 0.10 6.44 11.71
N PHE A 123 1.08 5.58 11.88
CA PHE A 123 2.35 5.94 12.50
C PHE A 123 3.33 6.31 11.39
N SER A 124 3.80 7.55 11.36
CA SER A 124 4.60 8.10 10.27
C SER A 124 5.94 8.65 10.73
N PHE A 125 6.98 8.44 9.93
CA PHE A 125 8.24 9.19 9.99
C PHE A 125 8.27 10.19 8.84
N VAL A 126 8.54 11.46 9.13
CA VAL A 126 8.62 12.54 8.13
C VAL A 126 9.97 13.23 8.27
N LYS A 127 10.73 13.34 7.17
CA LYS A 127 12.03 14.01 7.15
C LYS A 127 12.12 14.97 5.97
N ILE A 128 12.59 16.19 6.21
CA ILE A 128 12.93 17.15 5.16
C ILE A 128 14.30 16.73 4.61
N GLU A 129 14.39 16.35 3.34
CA GLU A 129 15.71 16.07 2.74
C GLU A 129 16.51 17.37 2.60
N GLN A 130 17.82 17.30 2.42
CA GLN A 130 18.62 18.46 2.06
C GLN A 130 19.39 18.11 0.79
N GLU A 131 19.07 18.75 -0.33
CA GLU A 131 19.87 18.64 -1.54
C GLU A 131 21.06 19.60 -1.48
N ALA A 132 22.26 19.07 -1.70
CA ALA A 132 23.49 19.83 -1.84
C ALA A 132 23.68 20.19 -3.32
N GLU A 133 23.68 21.48 -3.66
CA GLU A 133 24.01 21.95 -5.01
C GLU A 133 25.42 22.55 -5.00
N GLN A 134 26.24 22.22 -6.01
CA GLN A 134 27.49 22.95 -6.27
C GLN A 134 27.19 24.20 -7.09
N ASP A 135 27.54 25.37 -6.54
CA ASP A 135 27.65 26.65 -7.27
C ASP A 135 28.53 26.47 -8.52
N GLU A 136 28.31 27.24 -9.59
CA GLU A 136 29.17 27.31 -10.80
C GLU A 136 30.68 27.53 -10.49
N LYS A 137 31.00 27.96 -9.27
CA LYS A 137 32.37 28.11 -8.72
C LYS A 137 32.85 26.93 -7.84
N GLY A 138 32.14 25.80 -7.84
CA GLY A 138 32.47 24.59 -7.07
C GLY A 138 32.22 24.69 -5.57
N LYS A 139 31.51 25.73 -5.10
CA LYS A 139 31.18 25.91 -3.67
C LYS A 139 29.85 25.24 -3.36
N VAL A 140 29.86 24.22 -2.51
CA VAL A 140 28.65 23.54 -2.06
C VAL A 140 27.78 24.56 -1.29
N ARG A 141 26.54 24.76 -1.76
CA ARG A 141 25.51 25.51 -1.05
C ARG A 141 24.32 24.59 -0.81
N LEU A 142 23.83 24.56 0.43
CA LEU A 142 22.53 23.98 0.75
C LEU A 142 21.46 24.92 0.18
N ARG A 143 20.67 24.47 -0.78
CA ARG A 143 19.57 25.26 -1.32
C ARG A 143 18.29 24.90 -0.54
N SER A 144 17.65 25.91 0.03
CA SER A 144 16.35 25.78 0.74
C SER A 144 15.14 25.79 -0.19
N VAL A 145 15.35 25.76 -1.51
CA VAL A 145 14.25 25.76 -2.49
C VAL A 145 13.60 24.40 -2.46
N LEU A 146 12.52 24.29 -1.68
CA LEU A 146 11.55 23.21 -1.73
C LEU A 146 12.18 21.81 -1.68
N SER A 147 13.11 21.58 -0.75
CA SER A 147 13.59 20.21 -0.59
C SER A 147 12.40 19.30 -0.25
N PRO A 148 12.16 18.25 -1.05
CA PRO A 148 11.01 17.41 -0.87
C PRO A 148 11.14 16.66 0.45
N ALA A 149 10.10 16.69 1.27
CA ALA A 149 10.06 15.86 2.45
C ALA A 149 9.59 14.46 2.07
N LYS A 150 10.23 13.43 2.61
CA LYS A 150 9.74 12.07 2.51
C LYS A 150 8.92 11.74 3.76
N ARG A 151 7.76 11.13 3.53
CA ARG A 151 6.93 10.57 4.59
C ARG A 151 6.83 9.07 4.38
N TYR A 152 7.18 8.32 5.41
CA TYR A 152 7.03 6.88 5.49
C TYR A 152 5.98 6.55 6.54
N SER A 153 5.04 5.67 6.25
CA SER A 153 3.92 5.40 7.17
C SER A 153 3.60 3.92 7.33
N TYR A 154 3.42 3.49 8.57
CA TYR A 154 2.70 2.27 8.89
C TYR A 154 1.21 2.58 9.03
N LEU A 155 0.36 1.86 8.30
CA LEU A 155 -1.07 1.79 8.59
C LEU A 155 -1.30 0.70 9.64
N VAL A 156 -1.95 1.09 10.73
CA VAL A 156 -2.09 0.29 11.95
C VAL A 156 -3.50 0.43 12.50
N GLY A 157 -3.95 -0.57 13.25
CA GLY A 157 -5.32 -0.66 13.76
C GLY A 157 -5.77 -2.11 13.96
N PRO A 158 -6.97 -2.34 14.51
CA PRO A 158 -7.51 -3.68 14.78
C PRO A 158 -7.63 -4.60 13.57
N TYR A 159 -7.70 -4.02 12.37
CA TYR A 159 -7.89 -4.74 11.11
C TYR A 159 -6.63 -4.83 10.27
N GLU A 160 -5.51 -4.26 10.75
CA GLU A 160 -4.24 -4.23 10.05
C GLU A 160 -3.21 -5.08 10.79
N HIS A 161 -2.38 -5.80 10.04
CA HIS A 161 -1.37 -6.64 10.64
C HIS A 161 -0.15 -5.78 10.98
N SER A 162 0.22 -5.68 12.26
CA SER A 162 1.43 -4.96 12.66
C SER A 162 2.73 -5.77 12.50
N TYR A 163 2.72 -6.92 11.81
CA TYR A 163 3.90 -7.80 11.68
C TYR A 163 5.11 -7.06 11.07
N THR A 164 4.91 -6.30 10.01
CA THR A 164 5.99 -5.49 9.39
C THR A 164 6.54 -4.46 10.36
N ALA A 165 5.65 -3.70 11.03
CA ALA A 165 6.04 -2.72 12.02
C ALA A 165 6.76 -3.36 13.22
N GLN A 166 6.30 -4.53 13.67
CA GLN A 166 6.96 -5.32 14.70
C GLN A 166 8.38 -5.66 14.28
N ASN A 167 8.59 -6.26 13.11
CA ASN A 167 9.92 -6.67 12.68
C ASN A 167 10.87 -5.50 12.50
N GLN A 168 10.39 -4.36 11.98
CA GLN A 168 11.23 -3.20 11.74
C GLN A 168 11.54 -2.37 13.01
N LEU A 169 10.59 -2.25 13.93
CA LEU A 169 10.76 -1.43 15.15
C LEU A 169 11.34 -2.23 16.33
N LEU A 170 11.24 -3.56 16.30
CA LEU A 170 11.74 -4.44 17.36
C LEU A 170 13.23 -4.22 17.70
N PRO A 171 14.16 -4.09 16.73
CA PRO A 171 15.57 -3.85 17.05
C PRO A 171 15.81 -2.55 17.82
N LEU A 172 14.94 -1.55 17.63
CA LEU A 172 15.02 -0.27 18.35
C LEU A 172 14.54 -0.43 19.80
N LEU A 173 13.50 -1.24 20.02
CA LEU A 173 12.92 -1.50 21.34
C LEU A 173 13.71 -2.51 22.20
N GLU A 174 14.47 -3.41 21.56
CA GLU A 174 15.38 -4.33 22.26
C GLU A 174 16.61 -3.60 22.82
N ARG A 175 17.03 -2.50 22.18
CA ARG A 175 18.19 -1.67 22.55
C ARG A 175 17.83 -0.61 23.59
N ASP A 176 17.41 -1.06 24.77
CA ASP A 176 17.07 -0.17 25.91
C ASP A 176 18.28 0.52 26.57
N TYR A 177 19.50 0.20 26.13
CA TYR A 177 20.75 0.77 26.63
C TYR A 177 21.35 1.86 25.73
N ALA A 178 20.76 2.12 24.56
CA ALA A 178 21.28 3.09 23.60
C ALA A 178 20.16 3.80 22.85
N ASN A 179 20.29 5.12 22.73
CA ASN A 179 19.31 5.96 22.04
C ASN A 179 19.46 5.81 20.52
N PRO A 180 18.38 5.55 19.76
CA PRO A 180 18.47 5.28 18.33
C PRO A 180 18.77 6.56 17.53
N THR A 181 19.60 6.48 16.49
CA THR A 181 19.83 7.65 15.63
C THR A 181 18.61 7.95 14.75
N VAL A 182 18.48 9.19 14.27
CA VAL A 182 17.44 9.55 13.29
C VAL A 182 17.55 8.69 12.03
N ALA A 183 18.77 8.33 11.62
CA ALA A 183 19.01 7.41 10.50
C ALA A 183 18.54 5.97 10.80
N GLU A 184 18.72 5.47 12.02
CA GLU A 184 18.18 4.17 12.44
C GLU A 184 16.65 4.17 12.46
N LEU A 185 16.03 5.27 12.90
CA LEU A 185 14.58 5.47 12.85
C LEU A 185 14.08 5.50 11.40
N GLU A 186 14.71 6.27 10.52
CA GLU A 186 14.39 6.31 9.10
C GLU A 186 14.49 4.91 8.46
N ALA A 187 15.55 4.18 8.77
CA ALA A 187 15.77 2.83 8.28
C ALA A 187 14.73 1.82 8.82
N ALA A 188 14.12 2.07 9.99
CA ALA A 188 13.02 1.29 10.54
C ALA A 188 11.65 1.64 9.94
N PHE A 189 11.59 2.59 9.02
CA PHE A 189 10.41 2.91 8.20
C PHE A 189 10.70 2.67 6.70
N SER A 190 11.78 1.95 6.39
CA SER A 190 12.19 1.70 5.01
C SER A 190 11.25 0.70 4.32
N VAL A 191 10.71 1.11 3.17
CA VAL A 191 9.91 0.24 2.28
C VAL A 191 10.79 -0.81 1.60
N GLU A 192 12.06 -0.49 1.30
CA GLU A 192 13.00 -1.41 0.64
C GLU A 192 13.23 -2.66 1.49
N LYS A 193 13.38 -2.50 2.81
CA LYS A 193 13.52 -3.64 3.72
C LYS A 193 12.32 -4.60 3.68
N VAL A 194 11.10 -4.05 3.62
CA VAL A 194 9.88 -4.88 3.48
C VAL A 194 9.86 -5.59 2.14
N THR A 195 10.26 -4.87 1.09
CA THR A 195 10.30 -5.41 -0.27
C THR A 195 11.24 -6.60 -0.36
N ASP A 196 12.46 -6.46 0.18
CA ASP A 196 13.47 -7.52 0.17
C ASP A 196 13.05 -8.72 1.03
N GLU A 197 12.49 -8.47 2.22
CA GLU A 197 11.97 -9.54 3.09
C GLU A 197 10.84 -10.31 2.40
N PHE A 198 9.85 -9.60 1.84
CA PHE A 198 8.73 -10.20 1.13
C PHE A 198 9.20 -10.97 -0.10
N PHE A 199 10.19 -10.45 -0.84
CA PHE A 199 10.76 -11.12 -2.00
C PHE A 199 11.39 -12.46 -1.63
N GLU A 200 12.21 -12.52 -0.58
CA GLU A 200 12.82 -13.77 -0.15
C GLU A 200 11.76 -14.78 0.34
N GLN A 201 10.74 -14.33 1.08
CA GLN A 201 9.62 -15.19 1.47
C GLN A 201 8.83 -15.71 0.24
N TYR A 202 8.54 -14.85 -0.74
CA TYR A 202 7.85 -15.23 -1.97
C TYR A 202 8.66 -16.25 -2.79
N LYS A 203 9.98 -16.07 -2.85
CA LYS A 203 10.90 -17.00 -3.50
C LYS A 203 10.93 -18.35 -2.80
N GLU A 204 10.95 -18.39 -1.47
CA GLU A 204 10.83 -19.64 -0.71
C GLU A 204 9.51 -20.38 -1.01
N LEU A 205 8.37 -19.66 -1.09
CA LEU A 205 7.08 -20.22 -1.50
C LEU A 205 7.12 -20.79 -2.92
N TYR A 206 7.72 -20.06 -3.86
CA TYR A 206 7.90 -20.51 -5.24
C TYR A 206 8.71 -21.81 -5.32
N LEU A 207 9.82 -21.89 -4.59
CA LEU A 207 10.67 -23.08 -4.55
C LEU A 207 9.91 -24.27 -3.96
N LYS A 208 9.25 -24.09 -2.81
CA LYS A 208 8.46 -25.13 -2.13
C LYS A 208 7.36 -25.68 -3.05
N LEU A 209 6.61 -24.81 -3.71
CA LEU A 209 5.54 -25.20 -4.62
C LEU A 209 6.09 -25.87 -5.89
N SER A 210 7.15 -25.32 -6.50
CA SER A 210 7.77 -25.90 -7.69
C SER A 210 8.37 -27.27 -7.43
N GLU A 211 9.04 -27.46 -6.29
CA GLU A 211 9.61 -28.75 -5.87
C GLU A 211 8.50 -29.79 -5.70
N HIS A 212 7.38 -29.43 -5.07
CA HIS A 212 6.23 -30.33 -4.94
C HIS A 212 5.66 -30.74 -6.30
N LEU A 213 5.34 -29.76 -7.16
CA LEU A 213 4.77 -30.03 -8.49
C LEU A 213 5.73 -30.83 -9.39
N SER A 214 7.04 -30.63 -9.22
CA SER A 214 8.09 -31.39 -9.93
C SER A 214 8.29 -32.81 -9.41
N ARG A 215 7.69 -33.18 -8.27
CA ARG A 215 7.73 -34.56 -7.75
C ARG A 215 6.48 -35.36 -8.06
N GLU A 216 5.40 -34.71 -8.48
CA GLU A 216 4.10 -35.33 -8.76
C GLU A 216 3.95 -35.73 -10.24
N PRO A 217 4.05 -37.02 -10.62
CA PRO A 217 4.03 -37.43 -12.02
C PRO A 217 2.69 -37.16 -12.72
N SER A 218 1.59 -37.22 -11.98
CA SER A 218 0.24 -36.92 -12.50
C SER A 218 0.11 -35.45 -12.92
N VAL A 219 0.64 -34.54 -12.11
CA VAL A 219 0.68 -33.10 -12.40
C VAL A 219 1.55 -32.84 -13.63
N GLN A 220 2.75 -33.44 -13.68
CA GLN A 220 3.63 -33.27 -14.83
C GLN A 220 3.00 -33.74 -16.14
N ALA A 221 2.29 -34.87 -16.11
CA ALA A 221 1.59 -35.38 -17.30
C ALA A 221 0.50 -34.41 -17.80
N ILE A 222 -0.25 -33.80 -16.88
CA ILE A 222 -1.26 -32.76 -17.20
C ILE A 222 -0.58 -31.54 -17.84
N LEU A 223 0.47 -31.02 -17.21
CA LEU A 223 1.19 -29.84 -17.70
C LEU A 223 1.82 -30.09 -19.08
N ALA A 224 2.42 -31.27 -19.29
CA ALA A 224 3.01 -31.63 -20.58
C ALA A 224 1.99 -31.67 -21.72
N ARG A 225 0.78 -32.21 -21.48
CA ARG A 225 -0.31 -32.21 -22.48
C ARG A 225 -0.79 -30.80 -22.82
N ALA A 226 -0.78 -29.92 -21.82
CA ALA A 226 -1.13 -28.51 -21.96
C ALA A 226 0.01 -27.65 -22.56
N ASN A 227 1.17 -28.25 -22.88
CA ASN A 227 2.38 -27.53 -23.30
C ASN A 227 2.82 -26.45 -22.29
N LEU A 228 2.72 -26.79 -21.00
CA LEU A 228 3.15 -25.99 -19.87
C LEU A 228 4.31 -26.68 -19.14
N ASP A 229 5.15 -25.89 -18.51
CA ASP A 229 6.13 -26.38 -17.55
C ASP A 229 5.72 -25.99 -16.12
N VAL A 230 6.37 -26.63 -15.13
CA VAL A 230 6.13 -26.36 -13.71
C VAL A 230 6.43 -24.90 -13.38
N THR A 231 7.50 -24.33 -13.95
CA THR A 231 7.91 -22.93 -13.73
C THR A 231 6.79 -21.95 -14.06
N ARG A 232 6.20 -22.05 -15.26
CA ARG A 232 5.14 -21.19 -15.75
C ARG A 232 3.86 -21.36 -14.95
N PHE A 233 3.50 -22.61 -14.63
CA PHE A 233 2.33 -22.90 -13.80
C PHE A 233 2.47 -22.32 -12.39
N THR A 234 3.61 -22.54 -11.72
CA THR A 234 3.89 -22.00 -10.38
C THR A 234 3.85 -20.47 -10.38
N LYS A 235 4.52 -19.83 -11.34
CA LYS A 235 4.54 -18.37 -11.48
C LYS A 235 3.13 -17.81 -11.65
N LYS A 236 2.31 -18.44 -12.50
CA LYS A 236 0.92 -18.03 -12.72
C LYS A 236 0.08 -18.23 -11.47
N LEU A 237 0.18 -19.37 -10.79
CA LEU A 237 -0.59 -19.67 -9.58
C LEU A 237 -0.28 -18.67 -8.44
N LEU A 238 1.00 -18.45 -8.13
CA LEU A 238 1.36 -17.46 -7.11
C LEU A 238 0.97 -16.05 -7.52
N GLY A 239 1.13 -15.70 -8.80
CA GLY A 239 0.69 -14.43 -9.38
C GLY A 239 -0.81 -14.19 -9.24
N GLN A 240 -1.63 -15.21 -9.49
CA GLN A 240 -3.08 -15.17 -9.30
C GLN A 240 -3.45 -14.93 -7.82
N ILE A 241 -2.81 -15.68 -6.91
CA ILE A 241 -3.09 -15.55 -5.46
C ILE A 241 -2.70 -14.17 -4.96
N VAL A 242 -1.48 -13.71 -5.26
CA VAL A 242 -1.00 -12.42 -4.77
C VAL A 242 -1.80 -11.26 -5.36
N PHE A 243 -2.21 -11.35 -6.63
CA PHE A 243 -3.11 -10.36 -7.24
C PHE A 243 -4.43 -10.25 -6.49
N LEU A 244 -5.02 -11.38 -6.06
CA LEU A 244 -6.24 -11.35 -5.26
C LEU A 244 -6.04 -10.80 -3.84
N TYR A 245 -4.84 -10.89 -3.27
CA TYR A 245 -4.50 -10.19 -2.02
C TYR A 245 -4.59 -8.66 -2.16
N PHE A 246 -4.20 -8.11 -3.32
CA PHE A 246 -4.42 -6.70 -3.62
C PHE A 246 -5.91 -6.39 -3.81
N VAL A 247 -6.62 -7.20 -4.60
CA VAL A 247 -8.05 -6.94 -4.91
C VAL A 247 -8.94 -7.04 -3.67
N GLN A 248 -8.71 -8.00 -2.78
CA GLN A 248 -9.53 -8.17 -1.58
C GLN A 248 -9.44 -6.96 -0.63
N LYS A 249 -8.33 -6.20 -0.64
CA LYS A 249 -8.20 -4.96 0.15
C LYS A 249 -9.22 -3.89 -0.28
N LYS A 250 -9.68 -3.90 -1.54
CA LYS A 250 -10.78 -3.03 -2.01
C LYS A 250 -12.15 -3.44 -1.48
N GLY A 251 -12.28 -4.58 -0.79
CA GLY A 251 -13.58 -5.15 -0.44
C GLY A 251 -14.38 -5.57 -1.69
N TRP A 252 -13.69 -5.95 -2.76
CA TRP A 252 -14.33 -6.35 -4.02
C TRP A 252 -14.58 -7.86 -4.10
N LEU A 253 -13.95 -8.67 -3.26
CA LEU A 253 -14.17 -10.12 -3.25
C LEU A 253 -15.13 -10.50 -2.13
N GLY A 254 -16.07 -11.41 -2.41
CA GLY A 254 -16.96 -11.92 -1.36
C GLY A 254 -18.01 -10.90 -0.90
N VAL A 255 -18.49 -10.02 -1.77
CA VAL A 255 -19.56 -9.06 -1.44
C VAL A 255 -20.87 -9.82 -1.24
N PRO A 256 -21.67 -9.52 -0.20
CA PRO A 256 -22.98 -10.15 -0.02
C PRO A 256 -23.90 -9.98 -1.25
N PRO A 257 -24.88 -10.88 -1.48
CA PRO A 257 -25.81 -10.78 -2.62
C PRO A 257 -26.53 -9.42 -2.72
N ASP A 258 -26.88 -8.84 -1.58
CA ASP A 258 -27.54 -7.54 -1.50
C ASP A 258 -26.56 -6.39 -1.17
N GLY A 259 -25.27 -6.70 -1.04
CA GLY A 259 -24.22 -5.74 -0.68
C GLY A 259 -23.70 -4.91 -1.85
N GLN A 260 -23.05 -3.80 -1.51
CA GLN A 260 -22.41 -2.89 -2.46
C GLN A 260 -20.92 -3.23 -2.66
N TRP A 261 -20.36 -2.86 -3.81
CA TRP A 261 -18.92 -3.02 -4.03
C TRP A 261 -18.13 -2.23 -2.97
N GLY A 262 -17.16 -2.90 -2.34
CA GLY A 262 -16.43 -2.33 -1.20
C GLY A 262 -16.80 -2.97 0.15
N GLU A 263 -17.96 -3.63 0.23
CA GLU A 263 -18.44 -4.33 1.44
C GLU A 263 -18.00 -5.80 1.49
N GLY A 264 -17.17 -6.23 0.54
CA GLY A 264 -16.66 -7.58 0.46
C GLY A 264 -15.63 -7.92 1.53
N ASN A 265 -15.36 -9.20 1.65
CA ASN A 265 -14.44 -9.75 2.63
C ASN A 265 -12.98 -9.40 2.28
N ARG A 266 -12.33 -8.59 3.14
CA ARG A 266 -10.92 -8.21 2.98
C ARG A 266 -9.91 -9.34 3.27
N ARG A 267 -10.39 -10.49 3.76
CA ARG A 267 -9.66 -11.75 3.96
C ARG A 267 -10.34 -12.91 3.22
N PHE A 268 -10.87 -12.63 2.03
CA PHE A 268 -11.68 -13.57 1.26
C PHE A 268 -10.97 -14.91 1.00
N LEU A 269 -9.71 -14.90 0.57
CA LEU A 269 -8.97 -16.13 0.29
C LEU A 269 -8.76 -16.99 1.54
N ARG A 270 -8.39 -16.38 2.67
CA ARG A 270 -8.29 -17.07 3.95
C ARG A 270 -9.62 -17.69 4.35
N THR A 271 -10.71 -16.94 4.20
CA THR A 271 -12.05 -17.42 4.53
C THR A 271 -12.46 -18.62 3.66
N LEU A 272 -12.17 -18.58 2.35
CA LEU A 272 -12.40 -19.73 1.46
C LEU A 272 -11.54 -20.94 1.83
N PHE A 273 -10.30 -20.72 2.28
CA PHE A 273 -9.42 -21.78 2.77
C PHE A 273 -9.97 -22.42 4.04
N ASP A 274 -10.35 -21.63 5.03
CA ASP A 274 -10.90 -22.12 6.31
C ASP A 274 -12.21 -22.89 6.08
N GLN A 275 -13.05 -22.44 5.14
CA GLN A 275 -14.25 -23.17 4.70
C GLN A 275 -13.91 -24.49 4.01
N ALA A 276 -12.90 -24.53 3.13
CA ALA A 276 -12.48 -25.78 2.51
C ALA A 276 -11.92 -26.76 3.54
N ALA A 277 -11.05 -26.29 4.43
CA ALA A 277 -10.42 -27.09 5.48
C ALA A 277 -11.45 -27.67 6.47
N SER A 278 -12.38 -26.85 6.96
CA SER A 278 -13.45 -27.31 7.86
C SER A 278 -14.38 -28.36 7.25
N ASN A 279 -14.50 -28.37 5.91
CA ASN A 279 -15.26 -29.36 5.17
C ASN A 279 -14.41 -30.54 4.65
N ASN A 280 -13.14 -30.67 5.09
CA ASN A 280 -12.17 -31.67 4.61
C ASN A 280 -12.03 -31.68 3.07
N LYS A 281 -12.07 -30.51 2.45
CA LYS A 281 -11.95 -30.30 1.01
C LYS A 281 -10.56 -29.80 0.64
N ASN A 282 -10.12 -30.15 -0.57
CA ASN A 282 -8.88 -29.60 -1.13
C ASN A 282 -9.14 -28.16 -1.60
N PHE A 283 -8.40 -27.20 -1.06
CA PHE A 283 -8.60 -25.79 -1.33
C PHE A 283 -8.35 -25.44 -2.80
N TYR A 284 -7.34 -26.03 -3.42
CA TYR A 284 -7.04 -25.73 -4.82
C TYR A 284 -8.17 -26.20 -5.74
N THR A 285 -8.60 -27.47 -5.63
CA THR A 285 -9.61 -28.02 -6.56
C THR A 285 -11.03 -27.57 -6.26
N GLU A 286 -11.38 -27.37 -4.99
CA GLU A 286 -12.76 -27.05 -4.60
C GLU A 286 -13.04 -25.54 -4.55
N SER A 287 -12.01 -24.72 -4.38
CA SER A 287 -12.12 -23.27 -4.25
C SER A 287 -11.34 -22.51 -5.33
N LEU A 288 -10.00 -22.64 -5.39
CA LEU A 288 -9.19 -21.78 -6.25
C LEU A 288 -9.44 -21.98 -7.75
N GLN A 289 -9.57 -23.21 -8.24
CA GLN A 289 -9.86 -23.48 -9.66
C GLN A 289 -11.17 -22.81 -10.10
N TYR A 290 -12.23 -22.94 -9.30
CA TYR A 290 -13.52 -22.29 -9.56
C TYR A 290 -13.44 -20.77 -9.44
N LEU A 291 -12.72 -20.26 -8.44
CA LEU A 291 -12.50 -18.83 -8.28
C LEU A 291 -11.78 -18.24 -9.50
N PHE A 292 -10.67 -18.84 -9.92
CA PHE A 292 -9.86 -18.35 -11.03
C PHE A 292 -10.58 -18.54 -12.37
N TYR A 293 -10.84 -19.79 -12.75
CA TYR A 293 -11.17 -20.15 -14.12
C TYR A 293 -12.66 -20.04 -14.43
N GLU A 294 -13.49 -19.75 -13.42
CA GLU A 294 -14.92 -19.54 -13.59
C GLU A 294 -15.35 -18.19 -13.02
N ALA A 295 -15.20 -17.95 -11.72
CA ALA A 295 -15.72 -16.74 -11.06
C ALA A 295 -15.09 -15.45 -11.62
N LEU A 296 -13.76 -15.40 -11.71
CA LEU A 296 -13.02 -14.20 -12.15
C LEU A 296 -12.88 -14.12 -13.68
N ALA A 297 -12.92 -15.27 -14.36
CA ALA A 297 -12.69 -15.37 -15.80
C ALA A 297 -13.96 -15.22 -16.67
N GLN A 298 -15.16 -15.28 -16.09
CA GLN A 298 -16.42 -15.22 -16.86
C GLN A 298 -17.30 -14.05 -16.40
N LYS A 299 -17.75 -13.23 -17.36
CA LYS A 299 -18.63 -12.11 -17.08
C LYS A 299 -20.04 -12.61 -16.75
N ARG A 300 -20.61 -12.11 -15.65
CA ARG A 300 -22.00 -12.38 -15.20
C ARG A 300 -22.78 -11.08 -15.13
N VAL A 301 -24.10 -11.16 -15.25
CA VAL A 301 -24.99 -9.98 -15.32
C VAL A 301 -25.01 -9.20 -14.01
N ASP A 302 -25.04 -9.90 -12.87
CA ASP A 302 -25.13 -9.35 -11.52
C ASP A 302 -23.85 -9.56 -10.69
N ALA A 303 -22.80 -10.09 -11.32
CA ALA A 303 -21.56 -10.54 -10.69
C ALA A 303 -21.74 -11.61 -9.59
N PHE A 304 -22.95 -12.14 -9.38
CA PHE A 304 -23.22 -13.13 -8.36
C PHE A 304 -22.63 -14.48 -8.78
N TYR A 305 -21.91 -15.12 -7.87
CA TYR A 305 -21.34 -16.45 -8.07
C TYR A 305 -21.97 -17.47 -7.11
N PRO A 306 -22.87 -18.34 -7.60
CA PRO A 306 -23.67 -19.23 -6.75
C PRO A 306 -22.85 -20.16 -5.84
N ARG A 307 -21.70 -20.66 -6.32
CA ARG A 307 -20.87 -21.61 -5.55
C ARG A 307 -20.30 -20.99 -4.26
N PHE A 308 -20.01 -19.69 -4.25
CA PHE A 308 -19.53 -18.99 -3.06
C PHE A 308 -20.59 -18.10 -2.42
N ASN A 309 -21.81 -18.10 -2.96
CA ASN A 309 -22.94 -17.30 -2.49
C ASN A 309 -22.60 -15.81 -2.24
N CYS A 310 -21.86 -15.21 -3.17
CA CYS A 310 -21.38 -13.83 -3.07
C CYS A 310 -21.13 -13.23 -4.46
N LYS A 311 -21.00 -11.91 -4.54
CA LYS A 311 -20.57 -11.24 -5.78
C LYS A 311 -19.04 -11.27 -5.90
N ILE A 312 -18.59 -11.55 -7.12
CA ILE A 312 -17.18 -11.60 -7.51
C ILE A 312 -17.05 -10.89 -8.86
N PRO A 313 -16.16 -9.89 -8.97
CA PRO A 313 -16.02 -9.11 -10.19
C PRO A 313 -15.40 -9.95 -11.30
N PHE A 314 -15.73 -9.61 -12.54
CA PHE A 314 -14.99 -10.08 -13.70
C PHE A 314 -13.73 -9.25 -13.87
N LEU A 315 -12.56 -9.89 -13.82
CA LEU A 315 -11.25 -9.23 -13.87
C LEU A 315 -10.44 -9.59 -15.12
N ASN A 316 -11.09 -10.15 -16.15
CA ASN A 316 -10.45 -10.77 -17.30
C ASN A 316 -9.27 -9.98 -17.91
N GLY A 317 -8.26 -10.72 -18.35
CA GLY A 317 -6.97 -10.22 -18.83
C GLY A 317 -5.91 -11.31 -18.99
N GLY A 318 -6.29 -12.53 -19.37
CA GLY A 318 -5.37 -13.67 -19.55
C GLY A 318 -4.83 -14.31 -18.26
N LEU A 319 -4.73 -13.55 -17.15
CA LEU A 319 -4.22 -14.06 -15.87
C LEU A 319 -5.11 -15.15 -15.26
N PHE A 320 -6.43 -15.04 -15.39
CA PHE A 320 -7.41 -15.99 -14.83
C PHE A 320 -7.97 -16.98 -15.84
N GLU A 321 -7.47 -16.97 -17.08
CA GLU A 321 -7.83 -18.00 -18.07
C GLU A 321 -7.14 -19.32 -17.70
N ALA A 322 -7.84 -20.43 -17.93
CA ALA A 322 -7.25 -21.75 -17.69
C ALA A 322 -6.32 -22.12 -18.84
N ASP A 323 -5.11 -22.57 -18.51
CA ASP A 323 -4.12 -23.01 -19.51
C ASP A 323 -4.17 -24.53 -19.76
N TYR A 324 -5.03 -25.25 -19.04
CA TYR A 324 -5.22 -26.71 -19.15
C TYR A 324 -6.70 -27.06 -18.96
N ASP A 325 -7.08 -28.30 -19.27
CA ASP A 325 -8.46 -28.79 -19.13
C ASP A 325 -8.80 -29.11 -17.67
N TRP A 326 -8.90 -28.05 -16.85
CA TRP A 326 -9.13 -28.15 -15.41
C TRP A 326 -10.46 -28.79 -15.01
N ARG A 327 -11.41 -28.97 -15.95
CA ARG A 327 -12.69 -29.62 -15.70
C ARG A 327 -12.58 -31.15 -15.78
N ASN A 328 -11.74 -31.67 -16.67
CA ASN A 328 -11.59 -33.10 -16.89
C ASN A 328 -10.27 -33.66 -16.31
N GLU A 329 -9.26 -32.81 -16.10
CA GLU A 329 -7.97 -33.18 -15.53
C GLU A 329 -7.85 -32.70 -14.07
N ARG A 330 -7.67 -33.67 -13.16
CA ARG A 330 -7.60 -33.39 -11.72
C ARG A 330 -6.18 -33.09 -11.26
N LEU A 331 -5.82 -31.82 -11.21
CA LEU A 331 -4.58 -31.32 -10.59
C LEU A 331 -4.84 -30.94 -9.13
N THR A 332 -4.22 -31.65 -8.18
CA THR A 332 -4.37 -31.39 -6.75
C THR A 332 -3.11 -30.74 -6.16
N ILE A 333 -3.30 -29.80 -5.24
CA ILE A 333 -2.22 -29.18 -4.46
C ILE A 333 -2.57 -29.34 -2.98
N PRO A 334 -1.72 -29.97 -2.15
CA PRO A 334 -1.97 -30.17 -0.73
C PRO A 334 -2.30 -28.87 0.01
N ASN A 335 -3.24 -28.94 0.97
CA ASN A 335 -3.68 -27.76 1.73
C ASN A 335 -2.53 -27.16 2.56
N GLU A 336 -1.56 -27.99 2.96
CA GLU A 336 -0.38 -27.65 3.74
C GLU A 336 0.57 -26.69 3.01
N LEU A 337 0.50 -26.63 1.66
CA LEU A 337 1.22 -25.63 0.88
C LEU A 337 0.57 -24.24 0.93
N PHE A 338 -0.72 -24.16 1.27
CA PHE A 338 -1.44 -22.90 1.42
C PHE A 338 -1.46 -22.43 2.87
N SER A 339 -1.64 -23.34 3.83
CA SER A 339 -1.56 -23.02 5.26
C SER A 339 -1.15 -24.23 6.09
N ASN A 340 -0.28 -24.02 7.08
CA ASN A 340 0.17 -25.06 8.00
C ASN A 340 0.61 -24.47 9.36
N ASP A 341 1.12 -25.33 10.25
CA ASP A 341 1.61 -24.94 11.58
C ASP A 341 3.14 -24.95 11.72
N GLU A 342 3.86 -25.13 10.62
CA GLU A 342 5.33 -25.12 10.60
C GLU A 342 5.85 -23.74 11.01
N ARG A 343 6.99 -23.68 11.71
CA ARG A 343 7.62 -22.40 12.05
C ARG A 343 8.74 -22.09 11.07
N ASN A 344 8.80 -20.84 10.60
CA ASN A 344 9.93 -20.37 9.80
C ASN A 344 11.18 -20.14 10.69
N LYS A 345 12.30 -19.77 10.06
CA LYS A 345 13.57 -19.46 10.76
C LYS A 345 13.45 -18.32 11.78
N ALA A 346 12.51 -17.39 11.56
CA ALA A 346 12.24 -16.27 12.47
C ALA A 346 11.30 -16.64 13.63
N GLY A 347 10.78 -17.88 13.66
CA GLY A 347 9.90 -18.40 14.69
C GLY A 347 8.42 -18.13 14.44
N ASP A 348 8.05 -17.54 13.31
CA ASP A 348 6.67 -17.25 12.93
C ASP A 348 5.94 -18.52 12.51
N ARG A 349 4.70 -18.68 12.97
CA ARG A 349 3.84 -19.84 12.68
C ARG A 349 3.23 -19.74 11.28
N GLY A 350 3.26 -20.85 10.55
CA GLY A 350 2.74 -21.04 9.20
C GLY A 350 3.78 -20.76 8.12
N THR A 351 3.99 -21.71 7.21
CA THR A 351 4.89 -21.53 6.06
C THR A 351 4.16 -21.67 4.72
N GLY A 352 2.83 -21.72 4.77
CA GLY A 352 2.00 -21.78 3.57
C GLY A 352 1.85 -20.43 2.89
N ILE A 353 1.43 -20.45 1.63
CA ILE A 353 1.25 -19.24 0.80
C ILE A 353 0.37 -18.20 1.50
N LEU A 354 -0.79 -18.62 2.03
CA LEU A 354 -1.72 -17.72 2.72
C LEU A 354 -1.16 -17.26 4.06
N ASP A 355 -0.37 -18.10 4.75
CA ASP A 355 0.21 -17.74 6.06
C ASP A 355 1.25 -16.64 5.92
N VAL A 356 2.08 -16.75 4.89
CA VAL A 356 3.09 -15.75 4.57
C VAL A 356 2.40 -14.47 4.12
N PHE A 357 1.46 -14.54 3.17
CA PHE A 357 0.79 -13.33 2.66
C PHE A 357 -0.06 -12.63 3.73
N ASP A 358 -0.73 -13.37 4.63
CA ASP A 358 -1.49 -12.77 5.73
C ASP A 358 -0.63 -11.97 6.73
N ARG A 359 0.70 -12.10 6.71
CA ARG A 359 1.59 -11.29 7.56
C ARG A 359 1.83 -9.89 7.03
N TYR A 360 1.67 -9.68 5.73
CA TYR A 360 2.00 -8.40 5.11
C TYR A 360 0.75 -7.58 4.86
N ASN A 361 0.88 -6.27 5.03
CA ASN A 361 -0.16 -5.34 4.59
C ASN A 361 0.01 -5.12 3.08
N PHE A 362 -1.05 -5.36 2.31
CA PHE A 362 -1.09 -5.10 0.88
C PHE A 362 -1.77 -3.75 0.62
N ILE A 363 -1.17 -2.92 -0.24
CA ILE A 363 -1.74 -1.63 -0.65
C ILE A 363 -2.02 -1.62 -2.15
N ILE A 364 -3.09 -0.93 -2.55
CA ILE A 364 -3.57 -0.97 -3.94
C ILE A 364 -3.15 0.25 -4.74
N LYS A 365 -2.85 1.34 -4.04
CA LYS A 365 -2.29 2.53 -4.66
C LYS A 365 -0.79 2.35 -4.70
N GLU A 366 -0.22 2.61 -5.86
CA GLU A 366 1.18 3.00 -5.91
C GLU A 366 1.34 4.21 -5.00
N ASP A 367 2.39 4.20 -4.19
CA ASP A 367 2.76 5.30 -3.31
C ASP A 367 2.96 6.60 -4.12
N GLU A 368 3.20 7.77 -3.54
CA GLU A 368 3.80 8.91 -4.29
C GLU A 368 5.32 8.89 -4.06
N PRO A 369 6.18 9.50 -4.92
CA PRO A 369 7.64 9.46 -4.68
C PRO A 369 8.04 9.93 -3.28
N LEU A 370 7.22 10.81 -2.70
CA LEU A 370 7.40 11.47 -1.40
C LEU A 370 6.45 10.95 -0.30
N GLU A 371 5.44 10.13 -0.65
CA GLU A 371 4.54 9.47 0.30
C GLU A 371 4.67 7.96 0.14
N LYS A 372 5.40 7.33 1.06
CA LYS A 372 5.64 5.90 1.06
C LYS A 372 4.88 5.23 2.21
N GLU A 373 4.23 4.12 1.94
CA GLU A 373 3.57 3.28 2.91
C GLU A 373 4.39 2.00 3.09
N VAL A 374 4.66 1.63 4.34
CA VAL A 374 5.55 0.52 4.68
C VAL A 374 4.73 -0.78 4.60
N ALA A 375 4.44 -1.16 3.36
CA ALA A 375 3.53 -2.23 2.98
C ALA A 375 3.95 -2.83 1.62
N VAL A 376 3.34 -3.96 1.24
CA VAL A 376 3.55 -4.60 -0.06
C VAL A 376 2.67 -3.89 -1.10
N ASP A 377 3.29 -3.37 -2.15
CA ASP A 377 2.62 -2.66 -3.24
C ASP A 377 2.69 -3.45 -4.58
N PRO A 378 1.93 -3.05 -5.62
CA PRO A 378 1.97 -3.72 -6.91
C PRO A 378 3.30 -3.59 -7.67
N GLU A 379 4.09 -2.54 -7.43
CA GLU A 379 5.42 -2.35 -8.03
C GLU A 379 6.38 -3.45 -7.54
N MET A 380 6.31 -3.81 -6.25
CA MET A 380 7.12 -4.88 -5.67
C MET A 380 6.92 -6.20 -6.42
N LEU A 381 5.72 -6.47 -6.94
CA LEU A 381 5.48 -7.65 -7.78
C LEU A 381 6.30 -7.60 -9.07
N GLY A 382 6.42 -6.44 -9.70
CA GLY A 382 7.26 -6.26 -10.89
C GLY A 382 8.70 -6.67 -10.59
N LYS A 383 9.27 -6.16 -9.49
CA LYS A 383 10.61 -6.53 -9.02
C LYS A 383 10.73 -8.02 -8.70
N VAL A 384 9.72 -8.61 -8.05
CA VAL A 384 9.69 -10.05 -7.74
C VAL A 384 9.69 -10.88 -9.03
N PHE A 385 8.81 -10.58 -9.99
CA PHE A 385 8.74 -11.29 -11.25
C PHE A 385 10.01 -11.14 -12.08
N GLU A 386 10.59 -9.93 -12.14
CA GLU A 386 11.88 -9.67 -12.78
C GLU A 386 13.00 -10.47 -12.13
N ASN A 387 13.08 -10.44 -10.80
CA ASN A 387 14.12 -11.13 -10.05
C ASN A 387 13.99 -12.66 -10.09
N MET A 388 12.81 -13.18 -10.46
CA MET A 388 12.56 -14.60 -10.72
C MET A 388 12.73 -15.02 -12.19
N LEU A 389 13.03 -14.08 -13.10
CA LEU A 389 13.50 -14.41 -14.46
C LEU A 389 14.99 -14.75 -14.41
N GLU A 390 15.41 -15.79 -15.13
CA GLU A 390 16.84 -16.12 -15.22
C GLU A 390 17.61 -14.97 -15.90
N ILE A 391 18.86 -14.75 -15.47
CA ILE A 391 19.74 -13.67 -15.95
C ILE A 391 19.89 -13.71 -17.50
N ALA A 392 19.81 -14.90 -18.11
CA ALA A 392 19.87 -15.10 -19.56
C ALA A 392 18.62 -14.56 -20.29
N GLU A 393 17.43 -14.64 -19.68
CA GLU A 393 16.20 -14.08 -20.25
C GLU A 393 16.14 -12.56 -20.12
N ARG A 394 16.71 -11.98 -19.05
CA ARG A 394 16.71 -10.52 -18.82
C ARG A 394 17.51 -9.77 -19.88
N LYS A 395 18.73 -10.23 -20.16
CA LYS A 395 19.61 -9.60 -21.17
C LYS A 395 19.10 -9.78 -22.60
N SER A 396 18.43 -10.88 -22.91
CA SER A 396 17.93 -11.16 -24.26
C SER A 396 16.61 -10.44 -24.57
N LYS A 397 15.76 -10.17 -23.57
CA LYS A 397 14.47 -9.47 -23.74
C LYS A 397 14.50 -7.98 -23.42
N GLY A 398 15.59 -7.45 -22.84
CA GLY A 398 15.70 -6.03 -22.45
C GLY A 398 14.72 -5.61 -21.34
N ALA A 399 14.24 -6.58 -20.56
CA ALA A 399 13.26 -6.34 -19.49
C ALA A 399 13.99 -5.87 -18.22
N PHE A 400 14.11 -4.56 -18.06
CA PHE A 400 14.56 -3.92 -16.82
C PHE A 400 13.49 -2.94 -16.37
N TYR A 401 13.09 -3.03 -15.09
CA TYR A 401 12.23 -2.01 -14.50
C TYR A 401 12.95 -0.65 -14.50
N THR A 402 12.27 0.39 -14.98
CA THR A 402 12.77 1.77 -14.88
C THR A 402 12.45 2.32 -13.50
N PRO A 403 13.43 2.80 -12.72
CA PRO A 403 13.19 3.42 -11.43
C PRO A 403 12.12 4.51 -11.47
N ARG A 404 11.33 4.57 -10.41
CA ARG A 404 10.14 5.40 -10.33
C ARG A 404 10.41 6.90 -10.51
N GLU A 405 11.46 7.39 -9.88
CA GLU A 405 11.88 8.79 -9.93
C GLU A 405 12.16 9.21 -11.37
N ILE A 406 12.73 8.28 -12.16
CA ILE A 406 13.00 8.49 -13.59
C ILE A 406 11.69 8.49 -14.39
N VAL A 407 10.79 7.52 -14.18
CA VAL A 407 9.48 7.49 -14.87
C VAL A 407 8.68 8.75 -14.56
N HIS A 408 8.62 9.15 -13.29
CA HIS A 408 7.91 10.35 -12.85
C HIS A 408 8.47 11.61 -13.51
N TYR A 409 9.80 11.77 -13.48
CA TYR A 409 10.48 12.88 -14.14
C TYR A 409 10.22 12.88 -15.65
N MET A 410 10.37 11.74 -16.33
CA MET A 410 10.13 11.63 -17.76
C MET A 410 8.69 12.01 -18.15
N CYS A 411 7.70 11.52 -17.41
CA CYS A 411 6.30 11.86 -17.63
C CYS A 411 6.03 13.35 -17.35
N GLN A 412 6.56 13.87 -16.23
CA GLN A 412 6.38 15.26 -15.83
C GLN A 412 6.97 16.21 -16.88
N GLU A 413 8.23 16.02 -17.27
CA GLU A 413 8.90 16.86 -18.27
C GLU A 413 8.24 16.72 -19.64
N SER A 414 7.82 15.52 -20.04
CA SER A 414 7.09 15.31 -21.30
C SER A 414 5.76 16.07 -21.31
N LEU A 415 5.01 16.03 -20.20
CA LEU A 415 3.75 16.76 -20.06
C LEU A 415 3.97 18.27 -20.00
N ILE A 416 4.96 18.75 -19.24
CA ILE A 416 5.32 20.17 -19.17
C ILE A 416 5.67 20.67 -20.57
N HIS A 417 6.55 19.97 -21.30
CA HIS A 417 6.97 20.37 -22.64
C HIS A 417 5.82 20.29 -23.65
N TYR A 418 4.96 19.28 -23.56
CA TYR A 418 3.76 19.20 -24.39
C TYR A 418 2.81 20.37 -24.13
N LEU A 419 2.51 20.66 -22.86
CA LEU A 419 1.64 21.76 -22.46
C LEU A 419 2.24 23.12 -22.81
N ASP A 420 3.55 23.30 -22.62
CA ASP A 420 4.28 24.50 -23.01
C ASP A 420 4.14 24.75 -24.50
N ASN A 421 4.39 23.75 -25.35
CA ASN A 421 4.23 23.89 -26.79
C ASN A 421 2.77 24.09 -27.22
N ALA A 422 1.83 23.37 -26.58
CA ALA A 422 0.41 23.47 -26.90
C ALA A 422 -0.19 24.82 -26.50
N LEU A 423 0.29 25.42 -25.41
CA LEU A 423 -0.23 26.67 -24.85
C LEU A 423 0.54 27.91 -25.36
N ASN A 424 1.86 27.80 -25.57
CA ASN A 424 2.71 28.91 -26.03
C ASN A 424 2.89 28.96 -27.56
N GLY A 425 2.33 28.00 -28.31
CA GLY A 425 2.45 27.91 -29.77
C GLY A 425 1.69 28.95 -30.59
N ASP A 426 0.73 29.70 -30.02
CA ASP A 426 0.12 30.85 -30.71
C ASP A 426 -0.63 31.77 -29.72
N ALA A 427 -0.38 33.08 -29.76
CA ALA A 427 -1.16 34.05 -28.99
C ALA A 427 -2.65 34.04 -29.37
N ALA A 428 -2.99 33.52 -30.56
CA ALA A 428 -4.35 33.25 -30.99
C ALA A 428 -5.00 32.09 -30.21
N THR A 429 -4.25 31.03 -29.88
CA THR A 429 -4.75 29.86 -29.13
C THR A 429 -5.10 30.23 -27.69
N TYR A 430 -4.28 31.05 -27.03
CA TYR A 430 -4.60 31.57 -25.70
C TYR A 430 -5.88 32.41 -25.69
N ARG A 431 -6.08 33.25 -26.72
CA ARG A 431 -7.32 34.02 -26.88
C ARG A 431 -8.53 33.14 -27.16
N VAL A 432 -8.37 32.03 -27.88
CA VAL A 432 -9.44 31.06 -28.11
C VAL A 432 -9.77 30.29 -26.84
N ILE A 433 -8.77 29.77 -26.13
CA ILE A 433 -8.97 29.06 -24.85
C ILE A 433 -9.60 30.01 -23.82
N GLN A 434 -9.11 31.24 -23.71
CA GLN A 434 -9.65 32.22 -22.76
C GLN A 434 -11.04 32.71 -23.17
N ARG A 435 -11.30 32.92 -24.47
CA ARG A 435 -12.65 33.23 -24.98
C ARG A 435 -13.63 32.09 -24.74
N GLU A 436 -13.23 30.84 -24.95
CA GLU A 436 -14.08 29.67 -24.71
C GLU A 436 -14.26 29.40 -23.21
N PHE A 437 -13.23 29.63 -22.40
CA PHE A 437 -13.30 29.58 -20.94
C PHE A 437 -14.27 30.65 -20.39
N GLU A 438 -14.15 31.91 -20.81
CA GLU A 438 -15.06 33.00 -20.44
C GLU A 438 -16.48 32.76 -20.95
N ARG A 439 -16.64 32.25 -22.18
CA ARG A 439 -17.93 31.86 -22.76
C ARG A 439 -18.60 30.70 -22.02
N LEU A 440 -17.84 29.72 -21.54
CA LEU A 440 -18.35 28.60 -20.75
C LEU A 440 -18.58 28.96 -19.27
N TYR A 441 -17.97 30.04 -18.79
CA TYR A 441 -18.21 30.61 -17.46
C TYR A 441 -19.36 31.62 -17.41
N ASP A 442 -19.91 32.07 -18.55
CA ASP A 442 -21.14 32.88 -18.57
C ASP A 442 -22.31 32.07 -17.95
N PRO A 443 -22.93 32.54 -16.84
CA PRO A 443 -24.02 31.86 -16.16
C PRO A 443 -25.26 31.58 -17.03
N ARG A 444 -25.39 32.25 -18.18
CA ARG A 444 -26.53 32.10 -19.10
C ARG A 444 -26.18 31.26 -20.33
N HIS A 445 -24.95 30.75 -20.45
CA HIS A 445 -24.53 30.03 -21.64
C HIS A 445 -25.24 28.66 -21.76
N PRO A 446 -25.85 28.34 -22.93
CA PRO A 446 -26.64 27.12 -23.10
C PRO A 446 -25.88 25.83 -22.83
N VAL A 447 -24.57 25.80 -23.11
CA VAL A 447 -23.72 24.62 -22.86
C VAL A 447 -23.42 24.46 -21.37
N ARG A 448 -23.22 25.56 -20.63
CA ARG A 448 -23.03 25.54 -19.18
C ARG A 448 -24.31 25.09 -18.47
N ASN A 449 -25.45 25.67 -18.84
CA ASN A 449 -26.75 25.23 -18.33
C ASN A 449 -27.00 23.75 -18.63
N ARG A 450 -26.67 23.27 -19.84
CA ARG A 450 -26.77 21.84 -20.18
C ARG A 450 -25.80 20.98 -19.37
N LEU A 451 -24.56 21.42 -19.16
CA LEU A 451 -23.54 20.75 -18.34
C LEU A 451 -23.92 20.68 -16.86
N GLU A 452 -24.42 21.76 -16.28
CA GLU A 452 -24.90 21.81 -14.89
C GLU A 452 -26.20 21.00 -14.72
N THR A 453 -26.99 20.81 -15.79
CA THR A 453 -28.12 19.87 -15.79
C THR A 453 -27.75 18.44 -16.22
N LEU A 454 -26.48 18.12 -16.53
CA LEU A 454 -26.10 16.75 -16.93
C LEU A 454 -26.31 15.74 -15.80
N ASP A 455 -26.20 16.17 -14.53
CA ASP A 455 -26.48 15.32 -13.36
C ASP A 455 -27.98 14.96 -13.25
N SER A 456 -28.86 15.68 -13.96
CA SER A 456 -30.29 15.34 -14.10
C SER A 456 -30.58 14.39 -15.26
N VAL A 457 -29.57 14.09 -16.10
CA VAL A 457 -29.68 13.12 -17.20
C VAL A 457 -29.35 11.73 -16.65
N GLU A 458 -30.34 10.84 -16.68
CA GLU A 458 -30.30 9.53 -16.03
C GLU A 458 -29.07 8.69 -16.42
N VAL A 459 -28.69 8.67 -17.70
CA VAL A 459 -27.49 7.96 -18.18
C VAL A 459 -26.20 8.50 -17.56
N VAL A 460 -26.09 9.82 -17.35
CA VAL A 460 -24.88 10.44 -16.78
C VAL A 460 -24.84 10.23 -15.27
N ARG A 461 -25.99 10.27 -14.60
CA ARG A 461 -26.10 9.86 -13.19
C ARG A 461 -25.67 8.41 -13.01
N ILE A 462 -26.14 7.49 -13.87
CA ILE A 462 -25.75 6.07 -13.85
C ILE A 462 -24.24 5.90 -14.07
N ILE A 463 -23.65 6.66 -15.00
CA ILE A 463 -22.20 6.62 -15.27
C ILE A 463 -21.40 7.17 -14.07
N GLN A 464 -21.83 8.27 -13.45
CA GLN A 464 -21.15 8.82 -12.27
C GLN A 464 -21.32 7.93 -11.03
N GLU A 465 -22.49 7.32 -10.82
CA GLU A 465 -22.73 6.34 -9.76
C GLU A 465 -21.93 5.05 -9.96
N SER A 466 -21.57 4.71 -11.20
CA SER A 466 -20.69 3.57 -11.51
C SER A 466 -19.19 3.93 -11.51
N LEU A 467 -18.84 5.21 -11.39
CA LEU A 467 -17.47 5.70 -11.23
C LEU A 467 -17.13 6.10 -9.77
N LYS A 468 -18.12 6.09 -8.86
CA LYS A 468 -17.91 6.13 -7.41
C LYS A 468 -17.76 4.71 -6.86
#